data_AF-A0A2S8FUG2-F1
#
_entry.id   AF-A0A2S8FUG2-F1
#
_cell.length_a   1.000
_cell.length_b   1.000
_cell.length_c   1.000
_cell.angle_alpha   90.00
_cell.angle_beta   90.00
_cell.angle_gamma   90.00
#
_symmetry.space_group_name_H-M   'P 1'
#
loop_
_entity.id
_entity.type
_entity.pdbx_description
1 polymer ?
#
loop_
_entity_poly.entity_id
_entity_poly.type
_entity_poly.pdbx_seq_one_letter_code
_entity_poly.pdbx_strand_id
1 'polypeptide(L)'
;MGENGFLPYLMFFGGLILLIWILMRRNWRGQMKAKKDRGKDSYLVSNPRPQTKEWTMSGGPAELNKWQVEMLERTRELQAEVDTKLLILQRTLLKIEAAHLPPEDRHAVQETITESRQLVDQGPPKFSAVSELLCDDVKRAEIYALADEGQSQAEIAQQMNLDPYAIEMILNLRDA
;
A
#
# COMPACT_ATOMS: atom_id res chain seq x y z
N MET A 1 -4.27 -23.62 -84.54
CA MET A 1 -3.31 -23.34 -83.44
C MET A 1 -4.10 -22.74 -82.29
N GLY A 2 -4.18 -23.41 -81.12
CA GLY A 2 -4.68 -22.71 -79.92
C GLY A 2 -5.32 -23.53 -78.80
N GLU A 3 -5.71 -24.79 -78.98
CA GLU A 3 -6.48 -25.49 -77.93
C GLU A 3 -5.63 -26.18 -76.85
N ASN A 4 -4.32 -26.36 -77.10
CA ASN A 4 -3.40 -27.02 -76.15
C ASN A 4 -2.68 -26.03 -75.20
N GLY A 5 -2.96 -24.73 -75.29
CA GLY A 5 -2.31 -23.71 -74.44
C GLY A 5 -2.86 -23.65 -73.01
N PHE A 6 -4.10 -24.09 -72.79
CA PHE A 6 -4.79 -23.96 -71.49
C PHE A 6 -4.58 -25.15 -70.54
N LEU A 7 -4.20 -26.33 -71.07
CA LEU A 7 -3.91 -27.52 -70.29
C LEU A 7 -2.81 -27.30 -69.21
N PRO A 8 -1.65 -26.68 -69.51
CA PRO A 8 -0.62 -26.45 -68.50
C PRO A 8 -1.08 -25.47 -67.42
N TYR A 9 -1.88 -24.46 -67.76
CA TYR A 9 -2.42 -23.52 -66.78
C TYR A 9 -3.45 -24.18 -65.86
N LEU A 10 -4.34 -25.03 -66.39
CA LEU A 10 -5.31 -25.76 -65.57
C LEU A 10 -4.64 -26.72 -64.58
N MET A 11 -3.57 -27.42 -64.99
CA MET A 11 -2.81 -28.27 -64.08
C MET A 11 -2.07 -27.47 -63.01
N PHE A 12 -1.50 -26.32 -63.38
CA PHE A 12 -0.80 -25.43 -62.44
C PHE A 12 -1.75 -24.83 -61.39
N PHE A 13 -2.88 -24.25 -61.82
CA PHE A 13 -3.87 -23.69 -60.90
C PHE A 13 -4.58 -24.77 -60.09
N GLY A 14 -4.82 -25.95 -60.67
CA GLY A 14 -5.33 -27.12 -59.93
C GLY A 14 -4.39 -27.54 -58.80
N GLY A 15 -3.09 -27.60 -59.07
CA GLY A 15 -2.07 -27.87 -58.05
C GLY A 15 -2.00 -26.79 -56.97
N LEU A 16 -2.10 -25.52 -57.35
CA LEU A 16 -2.11 -24.38 -56.42
C LEU A 16 -3.33 -24.44 -55.49
N ILE A 17 -4.53 -24.68 -56.04
CA ILE A 17 -5.77 -24.80 -55.26
C ILE A 17 -5.68 -26.00 -54.29
N LEU A 18 -5.14 -27.13 -54.74
CA LEU A 18 -4.95 -28.30 -53.91
C LEU A 18 -3.98 -28.03 -52.74
N LEU A 19 -2.87 -27.31 -53.01
CA LEU A 19 -1.90 -26.90 -51.99
C LEU A 19 -2.54 -25.97 -50.95
N ILE A 20 -3.28 -24.96 -51.41
CA ILE A 20 -4.01 -24.01 -50.53
C ILE A 20 -5.00 -24.78 -49.66
N TRP A 21 -5.76 -25.71 -50.25
CA TRP A 21 -6.72 -26.53 -49.50
C TRP A 21 -6.04 -27.42 -48.44
N ILE A 22 -4.89 -28.02 -48.77
CA ILE A 22 -4.12 -28.85 -47.83
C ILE A 22 -3.56 -28.02 -46.67
N LEU A 23 -3.02 -26.83 -46.96
CA LEU A 23 -2.48 -25.92 -45.95
C LEU A 23 -3.60 -25.40 -45.05
N MET A 24 -4.74 -25.01 -45.62
CA MET A 24 -5.90 -24.55 -44.86
C MET A 24 -6.46 -25.67 -43.98
N ARG A 25 -6.62 -26.89 -44.51
CA ARG A 25 -7.10 -28.06 -43.73
C ARG A 25 -6.14 -28.43 -42.59
N ARG A 26 -4.83 -28.35 -42.81
CA ARG A 26 -3.82 -28.63 -41.79
C ARG A 26 -3.80 -27.54 -40.71
N ASN A 27 -3.84 -26.27 -41.10
CA ASN A 27 -3.86 -25.13 -40.18
C ASN A 27 -5.16 -25.12 -39.35
N TRP A 28 -6.31 -25.44 -39.96
CA TRP A 28 -7.59 -25.47 -39.26
C TRP A 28 -7.61 -26.49 -38.11
N ARG A 29 -7.02 -27.68 -38.33
CA ARG A 29 -6.85 -28.69 -37.27
C ARG A 29 -5.95 -28.19 -36.13
N GLY A 30 -4.91 -27.42 -36.44
CA GLY A 30 -4.03 -26.78 -35.45
C GLY A 30 -4.75 -25.70 -34.65
N GLN A 31 -5.49 -24.82 -35.33
CA GLN A 31 -6.26 -23.76 -34.66
C GLN A 31 -7.41 -24.31 -33.81
N MET A 32 -8.06 -25.40 -34.23
CA MET A 32 -9.09 -26.06 -33.42
C MET A 32 -8.52 -26.65 -32.13
N LYS A 33 -7.29 -27.20 -32.17
CA LYS A 33 -6.58 -27.62 -30.94
C LYS A 33 -6.22 -26.41 -30.07
N ALA A 34 -5.63 -25.36 -30.65
CA ALA A 34 -5.26 -24.15 -29.91
C ALA A 34 -6.46 -23.44 -29.25
N LYS A 35 -7.62 -23.40 -29.92
CA LYS A 35 -8.87 -22.87 -29.35
C LYS A 35 -9.38 -23.72 -28.18
N LYS A 36 -9.21 -25.04 -28.25
CA LYS A 36 -9.59 -25.96 -27.17
C LYS A 36 -8.67 -25.85 -25.95
N ASP A 37 -7.40 -25.52 -26.17
CA ASP A 37 -6.41 -25.36 -25.10
C ASP A 37 -6.47 -23.96 -24.45
N ARG A 38 -6.82 -22.90 -25.19
CA ARG A 38 -7.06 -21.55 -24.61
C ARG A 38 -8.17 -21.50 -23.55
N GLY A 39 -9.13 -22.44 -23.58
CA GLY A 39 -10.17 -22.56 -22.55
C GLY A 39 -9.73 -23.34 -21.30
N LYS A 40 -8.59 -24.03 -21.36
CA LYS A 40 -8.03 -24.84 -20.26
C LYS A 40 -6.97 -24.10 -19.44
N ASP A 41 -6.53 -22.93 -19.90
CA ASP A 41 -5.73 -21.97 -19.12
C ASP A 41 -6.53 -21.32 -17.97
N SER A 42 -7.63 -21.96 -17.55
CA SER A 42 -8.33 -21.69 -16.30
C SER A 42 -7.45 -21.94 -15.07
N TYR A 43 -6.27 -22.56 -15.17
CA TYR A 43 -5.35 -22.65 -14.04
C TYR A 43 -4.73 -21.30 -13.66
N LEU A 44 -4.70 -20.31 -14.58
CA LEU A 44 -4.34 -18.93 -14.25
C LEU A 44 -5.54 -18.10 -13.75
N VAL A 45 -6.77 -18.61 -13.94
CA VAL A 45 -8.03 -17.92 -13.56
C VAL A 45 -8.64 -18.50 -12.28
N SER A 46 -8.42 -19.79 -11.99
CA SER A 46 -8.93 -20.47 -10.81
C SER A 46 -7.77 -20.94 -9.95
N ASN A 47 -7.40 -20.12 -8.96
CA ASN A 47 -6.58 -20.58 -7.85
C ASN A 47 -7.41 -21.60 -7.04
N PRO A 48 -7.00 -22.87 -6.92
CA PRO A 48 -7.74 -23.85 -6.13
C PRO A 48 -7.78 -23.37 -4.67
N ARG A 49 -8.99 -23.11 -4.16
CA ARG A 49 -9.18 -22.76 -2.74
C ARG A 49 -8.79 -23.96 -1.88
N PRO A 50 -7.92 -23.81 -0.88
CA PRO A 50 -7.58 -24.90 0.05
C PRO A 50 -8.85 -25.36 0.78
N GLN A 51 -9.06 -26.67 0.86
CA GLN A 51 -10.24 -27.25 1.52
C GLN A 51 -10.15 -27.16 3.05
N THR A 52 -8.94 -27.08 3.58
CA THR A 52 -8.69 -26.81 4.99
C THR A 52 -8.62 -25.31 5.16
N LYS A 53 -9.71 -24.70 5.64
CA LYS A 53 -9.76 -23.30 6.01
C LYS A 53 -8.93 -23.09 7.28
N GLU A 54 -7.62 -23.13 7.13
CA GLU A 54 -6.73 -22.47 8.08
C GLU A 54 -7.12 -21.00 8.05
N TRP A 55 -7.40 -20.43 9.23
CA TRP A 55 -7.74 -19.02 9.39
C TRP A 55 -6.53 -18.19 8.97
N THR A 56 -6.40 -17.94 7.68
CA THR A 56 -5.52 -16.92 7.14
C THR A 56 -6.32 -15.62 7.11
N MET A 57 -5.71 -14.50 7.52
CA MET A 57 -6.34 -13.18 7.48
C MET A 57 -6.87 -12.77 6.10
N SER A 58 -6.48 -13.45 5.01
CA SER A 58 -7.02 -13.23 3.66
C SER A 58 -8.39 -13.88 3.41
N GLY A 59 -8.88 -14.73 4.32
CA GLY A 59 -10.14 -15.46 4.21
C GLY A 59 -11.38 -14.72 4.73
N GLY A 60 -11.24 -13.45 5.12
CA GLY A 60 -12.36 -12.60 5.54
C GLY A 60 -13.36 -12.32 4.40
N PRO A 61 -14.58 -11.86 4.72
CA PRO A 61 -15.51 -11.28 3.75
C PRO A 61 -14.78 -10.39 2.73
N ALA A 62 -15.09 -10.54 1.44
CA ALA A 62 -14.41 -9.80 0.37
C ALA A 62 -14.46 -8.28 0.60
N GLU A 63 -15.52 -7.81 1.27
CA GLU A 63 -15.67 -6.43 1.71
C GLU A 63 -14.61 -6.02 2.74
N LEU A 64 -14.35 -6.82 3.78
CA LEU A 64 -13.31 -6.51 4.78
C LEU A 64 -11.91 -6.45 4.14
N ASN A 65 -11.61 -7.37 3.23
CA ASN A 65 -10.33 -7.34 2.51
C ASN A 65 -10.22 -6.07 1.64
N LYS A 66 -11.32 -5.63 1.00
CA LYS A 66 -11.34 -4.39 0.24
C LYS A 66 -11.11 -3.17 1.14
N TRP A 67 -11.79 -3.10 2.28
CA TRP A 67 -11.59 -2.05 3.27
C TRP A 67 -10.15 -2.02 3.79
N GLN A 68 -9.54 -3.18 4.07
CA GLN A 68 -8.14 -3.26 4.51
C GLN A 68 -7.19 -2.69 3.45
N VAL A 69 -7.37 -3.05 2.18
CA VAL A 69 -6.54 -2.51 1.08
C VAL A 69 -6.74 -1.01 0.95
N GLU A 70 -7.99 -0.53 0.95
CA GLU A 70 -8.30 0.89 0.84
C GLU A 70 -7.69 1.69 2.01
N MET A 71 -7.81 1.20 3.24
CA MET A 71 -7.19 1.84 4.41
C MET A 71 -5.67 1.85 4.33
N LEU A 72 -5.04 0.76 3.87
CA LEU A 72 -3.59 0.70 3.68
C LEU A 72 -3.11 1.67 2.59
N GLU A 73 -3.86 1.81 1.49
CA GLU A 73 -3.56 2.80 0.45
C GLU A 73 -3.69 4.23 0.98
N ARG A 74 -4.76 4.54 1.71
CA ARG A 74 -4.94 5.84 2.38
C ARG A 74 -3.83 6.14 3.38
N THR A 75 -3.42 5.15 4.17
CA THR A 75 -2.34 5.32 5.14
C THR A 75 -1.02 5.64 4.44
N ARG A 76 -0.72 4.98 3.31
CA ARG A 76 0.48 5.28 2.51
C ARG A 76 0.43 6.66 1.87
N GLU A 77 -0.73 7.08 1.38
CA GLU A 77 -0.94 8.42 0.83
C GLU A 77 -0.71 9.50 1.91
N LEU A 78 -1.32 9.33 3.09
CA LEU A 78 -1.14 10.23 4.23
C LEU A 78 0.32 10.26 4.72
N GLN A 79 0.97 9.11 4.81
CA GLN A 79 2.38 9.01 5.17
C GLN A 79 3.25 9.82 4.20
N ALA A 80 3.01 9.69 2.89
CA ALA A 80 3.75 10.43 1.88
C ALA A 80 3.52 11.95 1.98
N GLU A 81 2.29 12.39 2.26
CA GLU A 81 1.97 13.80 2.45
C GLU A 81 2.66 14.37 3.70
N VAL A 82 2.61 13.66 4.82
CA VAL A 82 3.28 14.05 6.07
C VAL A 82 4.78 14.13 5.89
N ASP A 83 5.41 13.11 5.30
CA ASP A 83 6.85 13.07 5.05
C ASP A 83 7.29 14.23 4.14
N THR A 84 6.48 14.56 3.12
CA THR A 84 6.75 15.71 2.23
C THR A 84 6.68 17.03 2.99
N LYS A 85 5.67 17.24 3.82
CA LYS A 85 5.52 18.46 4.63
C LYS A 85 6.66 18.59 5.65
N LEU A 86 7.04 17.49 6.30
CA LEU A 86 8.14 17.46 7.26
C LEU A 86 9.47 17.83 6.58
N LEU A 87 9.73 17.28 5.39
CA LEU A 87 10.91 17.64 4.59
C LEU A 87 10.93 19.13 4.23
N ILE A 88 9.78 19.69 3.82
CA ILE A 88 9.66 21.13 3.53
C ILE A 88 9.98 21.95 4.78
N LEU A 89 9.40 21.59 5.94
CA LEU A 89 9.62 22.28 7.21
C LEU A 89 11.08 22.23 7.66
N GLN A 90 11.71 21.06 7.62
CA GLN A 90 13.14 20.91 7.92
C GLN A 90 14.00 21.79 6.99
N ARG A 91 13.68 21.81 5.70
CA ARG A 91 14.41 22.65 4.74
C ARG A 91 14.19 24.14 5.00
N THR A 92 12.99 24.55 5.40
CA THR A 92 12.73 25.95 5.77
C THR A 92 13.49 26.34 7.02
N LEU A 93 13.55 25.47 8.04
CA LEU A 93 14.34 25.71 9.25
C LEU A 93 15.82 25.89 8.92
N LEU A 94 16.40 25.01 8.10
CA LEU A 94 17.79 25.14 7.65
C LEU A 94 18.06 26.43 6.88
N LYS A 95 17.12 26.87 6.04
CA LYS A 95 17.23 28.15 5.31
C LYS A 95 17.18 29.36 6.25
N ILE A 96 16.31 29.30 7.26
CA ILE A 96 16.18 30.36 8.25
C ILE A 96 17.44 30.44 9.11
N GLU A 97 18.00 29.29 9.51
CA GLU A 97 19.27 29.21 10.26
C GLU A 97 20.44 29.81 9.46
N ALA A 98 20.48 29.54 8.14
CA ALA A 98 21.50 30.09 7.26
C ALA A 98 21.31 31.57 6.91
N ALA A 99 20.13 32.15 7.17
CA ALA A 99 19.85 33.55 6.86
C ALA A 99 20.52 34.50 7.86
N HIS A 100 21.02 35.63 7.36
CA HIS A 100 21.50 36.72 8.20
C HIS A 100 20.30 37.51 8.75
N LEU A 101 19.85 37.13 9.94
CA LEU A 101 18.78 37.83 10.66
C LEU A 101 19.37 38.89 11.60
N PRO A 102 18.65 40.00 11.86
CA PRO A 102 18.97 40.91 12.95
C PRO A 102 19.10 40.14 14.28
N PRO A 103 19.96 40.59 15.22
CA PRO A 103 20.21 39.87 16.46
C PRO A 103 18.94 39.70 17.31
N GLU A 104 18.01 40.64 17.22
CA GLU A 104 16.73 40.64 17.93
C GLU A 104 15.84 39.48 17.47
N ASP A 105 15.66 39.31 16.16
CA ASP A 105 14.84 38.25 15.55
C ASP A 105 15.49 36.87 15.68
N ARG A 106 16.83 36.83 15.71
CA ARG A 106 17.58 35.57 15.87
C ARG A 106 17.27 34.90 17.20
N HIS A 107 17.15 35.65 18.29
CA HIS A 107 16.85 35.09 19.61
C HIS A 107 15.48 34.41 19.64
N ALA A 108 14.45 35.04 19.05
CA ALA A 108 13.09 34.48 19.00
C ALA A 108 13.02 33.18 18.20
N VAL A 109 13.79 33.07 17.11
CA VAL A 109 13.78 31.88 16.25
C VAL A 109 14.70 30.77 16.79
N GLN A 110 15.75 31.13 17.53
CA GLN A 110 16.73 30.15 18.04
C GLN A 110 16.10 29.15 19.00
N GLU A 111 15.14 29.58 19.82
CA GLU A 111 14.39 28.71 20.74
C GLU A 111 13.62 27.64 19.94
N THR A 112 12.82 28.07 18.95
CA THR A 112 12.05 27.17 18.09
C THR A 112 12.93 26.21 17.28
N ILE A 113 14.08 26.67 16.78
CA ILE A 113 15.05 25.79 16.08
C ILE A 113 15.59 24.73 17.03
N THR A 114 15.88 25.11 18.27
CA THR A 114 16.44 24.20 19.29
C THR A 114 15.41 23.15 19.69
N GLU A 115 14.17 23.55 19.96
CA GLU A 115 13.06 22.62 20.23
C GLU A 115 12.81 21.68 19.06
N SER A 116 12.76 22.22 17.83
CA SER A 116 12.57 21.42 16.62
C SER A 116 13.67 20.37 16.43
N ARG A 117 14.94 20.70 16.76
CA ARG A 117 16.05 19.74 16.72
C ARG A 117 15.91 18.65 17.78
N GLN A 118 15.53 19.03 19.01
CA GLN A 118 15.29 18.05 20.07
C GLN A 118 14.21 17.04 19.67
N LEU A 119 13.13 17.49 19.02
CA LEU A 119 12.08 16.61 18.51
C LEU A 119 12.58 15.67 17.40
N VAL A 120 13.45 16.15 16.51
CA VAL A 120 14.08 15.29 15.48
C VAL A 120 15.00 14.24 16.12
N ASP A 121 15.76 14.63 17.16
CA ASP A 121 16.70 13.74 17.85
C ASP A 121 15.99 12.67 18.70
N GLN A 122 14.78 12.95 19.20
CA GLN A 122 13.94 11.98 19.92
C GLN A 122 13.45 10.83 19.02
N GLY A 123 13.55 10.99 17.70
CA GLY A 123 13.14 9.98 16.72
C GLY A 123 11.63 9.93 16.49
N PRO A 124 11.17 9.06 15.56
CA PRO A 124 9.75 8.96 15.26
C PRO A 124 8.98 8.43 16.49
N PRO A 125 7.79 8.98 16.79
CA PRO A 125 6.95 8.46 17.86
C PRO A 125 6.56 7.00 17.58
N LYS A 126 6.48 6.17 18.64
CA LYS A 126 6.19 4.74 18.50
C LYS A 126 4.68 4.52 18.33
N PHE A 127 4.17 4.75 17.12
CA PHE A 127 2.74 4.56 16.79
C PHE A 127 2.22 3.16 17.06
N SER A 128 3.08 2.14 17.07
CA SER A 128 2.70 0.77 17.44
C SER A 128 2.21 0.67 18.88
N ALA A 129 2.85 1.42 19.80
CA ALA A 129 2.44 1.44 21.21
C ALA A 129 1.08 2.11 21.38
N VAL A 130 0.82 3.17 20.61
CA VAL A 130 -0.50 3.84 20.57
C VAL A 130 -1.58 2.87 20.07
N SER A 131 -1.33 2.17 18.96
CA SER A 131 -2.30 1.23 18.39
C SER A 131 -2.63 0.09 19.34
N GLU A 132 -1.63 -0.47 20.02
CA GLU A 132 -1.83 -1.50 21.04
C GLU A 132 -2.74 -1.00 22.17
N LEU A 133 -2.50 0.21 22.67
CA LEU A 133 -3.30 0.80 23.74
C LEU A 133 -4.72 1.18 23.30
N LEU A 134 -4.90 1.61 22.05
CA LEU A 134 -6.24 1.91 21.51
C LEU A 134 -7.11 0.65 21.35
N CYS A 135 -6.49 -0.50 21.15
CA CYS A 135 -7.20 -1.78 21.02
C CYS A 135 -7.51 -2.45 22.37
N ASP A 136 -6.88 -2.00 23.46
CA ASP A 136 -7.04 -2.58 24.80
C ASP A 136 -7.90 -1.66 25.69
N ASP A 137 -9.21 -1.93 25.69
CA ASP A 137 -10.19 -1.16 26.45
C ASP A 137 -9.90 -1.15 27.97
N VAL A 138 -9.26 -2.21 28.49
CA VAL A 138 -8.93 -2.32 29.92
C VAL A 138 -7.80 -1.37 30.27
N LYS A 139 -6.70 -1.40 29.50
CA LYS A 139 -5.58 -0.47 29.69
C LYS A 139 -6.00 0.98 29.52
N ARG A 140 -6.89 1.26 28.54
CA ARG A 140 -7.42 2.61 28.34
C ARG A 140 -8.22 3.09 29.55
N ALA A 141 -9.09 2.25 30.11
CA ALA A 141 -9.85 2.59 31.31
C ALA A 141 -8.95 2.81 32.53
N GLU A 142 -7.88 2.03 32.67
CA GLU A 142 -6.87 2.20 33.73
C GLU A 142 -6.13 3.53 33.61
N ILE A 143 -5.72 3.93 32.40
CA ILE A 143 -5.09 5.24 32.14
C ILE A 143 -6.03 6.38 32.55
N TYR A 144 -7.33 6.27 32.26
CA TYR A 144 -8.31 7.28 32.66
C TYR A 144 -8.53 7.33 34.16
N ALA A 145 -8.55 6.18 34.84
CA ALA A 145 -8.64 6.14 36.30
C ALA A 145 -7.42 6.80 36.96
N LEU A 146 -6.20 6.50 36.47
CA LEU A 146 -4.98 7.12 36.99
C LEU A 146 -4.93 8.64 36.73
N ALA A 147 -5.44 9.09 35.58
CA ALA A 147 -5.60 10.51 35.31
C ALA A 147 -6.65 11.18 36.23
N ASP A 148 -7.74 10.47 36.56
CA ASP A 148 -8.75 10.94 37.52
C ASP A 148 -8.23 11.02 38.96
N GLU A 149 -7.24 10.19 39.30
CA GLU A 149 -6.49 10.27 40.56
C GLU A 149 -5.51 11.46 40.60
N GLY A 150 -5.38 12.21 39.49
CA GLY A 150 -4.55 13.41 39.38
C GLY A 150 -3.09 13.14 39.05
N GLN A 151 -2.76 11.93 38.58
CA GLN A 151 -1.39 11.60 38.15
C GLN A 151 -1.04 12.35 36.85
N SER A 152 0.22 12.76 36.74
CA SER A 152 0.74 13.38 35.51
C SER A 152 1.01 12.34 34.42
N GLN A 153 0.99 12.77 33.16
CA GLN A 153 1.23 11.89 32.00
C GLN A 153 2.56 11.12 32.10
N ALA A 154 3.61 11.77 32.61
CA ALA A 154 4.92 11.16 32.81
C ALA A 154 4.92 10.08 33.90
N GLU A 155 4.17 10.29 34.98
CA GLU A 155 4.03 9.32 36.07
C GLU A 155 3.25 8.09 35.62
N ILE A 156 2.14 8.29 34.89
CA ILE A 156 1.36 7.19 34.30
C ILE A 156 2.23 6.38 33.32
N ALA A 157 3.03 7.07 32.50
CA ALA A 157 3.94 6.42 31.55
C ALA A 157 4.99 5.56 32.24
N GLN A 158 5.57 6.07 33.32
CA GLN A 158 6.55 5.34 34.10
C GLN A 158 5.91 4.16 34.86
N GLN A 159 4.72 4.35 35.45
CA GLN A 159 4.01 3.33 36.21
C GLN A 159 3.58 2.16 35.32
N MET A 160 3.09 2.45 34.11
CA MET A 160 2.61 1.43 33.17
C MET A 160 3.70 0.94 32.20
N ASN A 161 4.90 1.52 32.26
CA ASN A 161 6.00 1.27 31.31
C ASN A 161 5.58 1.44 29.84
N LEU A 162 4.82 2.51 29.58
CA LEU A 162 4.29 2.86 28.26
C LEU A 162 5.00 4.09 27.70
N ASP A 163 4.88 4.30 26.39
CA ASP A 163 5.37 5.51 25.74
C ASP A 163 4.58 6.74 26.24
N PRO A 164 5.24 7.78 26.79
CA PRO A 164 4.56 9.00 27.24
C PRO A 164 3.66 9.62 26.17
N TYR A 165 4.09 9.57 24.91
CA TYR A 165 3.32 10.11 23.78
C TYR A 165 2.00 9.33 23.56
N ALA A 166 2.01 8.03 23.81
CA ALA A 166 0.81 7.22 23.65
C ALA A 166 -0.24 7.52 24.72
N ILE A 167 0.19 7.84 25.93
CA ILE A 167 -0.70 8.26 27.02
C ILE A 167 -1.29 9.65 26.74
N GLU A 168 -0.46 10.60 26.31
CA GLU A 168 -0.92 11.94 25.91
C GLU A 168 -2.03 11.84 24.85
N MET A 169 -1.82 11.01 23.81
CA MET A 169 -2.81 10.78 22.76
C MET A 169 -4.13 10.21 23.31
N ILE A 170 -4.06 9.22 24.19
CA ILE A 170 -5.26 8.57 24.77
C ILE A 170 -6.05 9.54 25.66
N LEU A 171 -5.35 10.38 26.42
CA LEU A 171 -5.97 11.40 27.25
C LEU A 171 -6.63 12.49 26.40
N ASN A 172 -5.99 12.92 25.30
CA ASN A 172 -6.61 13.87 24.37
C ASN A 172 -7.88 13.32 23.69
N LEU A 173 -7.96 12.00 23.48
CA LEU A 173 -9.18 11.35 22.97
C LEU A 173 -10.34 11.31 23.97
N ARG A 174 -10.08 11.52 25.27
CA ARG A 174 -11.11 11.61 26.30
C ARG A 174 -11.89 12.91 26.23
N ASP A 175 -11.19 14.00 25.88
CA ASP A 175 -11.73 15.36 25.85
C ASP A 175 -12.42 15.71 24.51
N ALA A 176 -12.35 14.80 23.53
CA ALA A 176 -12.95 14.93 22.20
C ALA A 176 -14.36 14.33 22.13
#